data_AF-A0A2P2LDU8-F1
#
_entry.id   AF-A0A2P2LDU8-F1
#
_cell.length_a   1.000
_cell.length_b   1.000
_cell.length_c   1.000
_cell.angle_alpha   90.00
_cell.angle_beta   90.00
_cell.angle_gamma   90.00
#
_symmetry.space_group_name_H-M   'P 1'
#
loop_
_entity.id
_entity.type
_entity.pdbx_description
1 polymer ?
#
loop_
_entity_poly.entity_id
_entity_poly.type
_entity_poly.pdbx_seq_one_letter_code
_entity_poly.pdbx_strand_id
1 'polypeptide(L)'
;MPDVQALVNDFVLKLRRRKIEGSQATARQTAELLRSVISQQRVPYTNQAGALIDAIRAVGEQLIAANPVELAVGNIVRRVLHIIREEDLSLTTAAIAGLNLPSVSDDDDDDDGEREDQPVLSAASVAAAARSTLRPPSLQTLLEDRPDSAAIPHTSSSGGDSEGKSKSADKSSRSKKLKHDVIEAVNELIQDIATCHEQIAEQAVEHIHQKYYQLL
;
A
#
# COMPACT_ATOMS: atom_id res chain seq x y z
N MET A 1 -22.55 13.75 2.57
CA MET A 1 -21.36 13.60 1.71
C MET A 1 -21.81 12.95 0.42
N PRO A 2 -21.43 13.46 -0.76
CA PRO A 2 -21.78 12.81 -2.03
C PRO A 2 -21.19 11.39 -2.05
N ASP A 3 -21.92 10.48 -2.67
CA ASP A 3 -21.46 9.11 -2.90
C ASP A 3 -20.12 9.10 -3.65
N VAL A 4 -19.17 8.24 -3.23
CA VAL A 4 -17.85 8.09 -3.88
C VAL A 4 -18.02 7.87 -5.38
N GLN A 5 -19.01 7.06 -5.75
CA GLN A 5 -19.28 6.75 -7.15
C GLN A 5 -19.74 7.99 -7.93
N ALA A 6 -20.46 8.91 -7.30
CA ALA A 6 -20.86 10.17 -7.92
C ALA A 6 -19.65 11.08 -8.18
N LEU A 7 -18.69 11.13 -7.25
CA LEU A 7 -17.44 11.88 -7.43
C LEU A 7 -16.59 11.31 -8.59
N VAL A 8 -16.47 9.98 -8.66
CA VAL A 8 -15.77 9.31 -9.76
C VAL A 8 -16.45 9.61 -11.09
N ASN A 9 -17.77 9.49 -11.17
CA ASN A 9 -18.53 9.75 -12.39
C ASN A 9 -18.40 11.22 -12.84
N ASP A 10 -18.46 12.18 -11.92
CA ASP A 10 -18.26 13.60 -12.22
C ASP A 10 -16.84 13.85 -12.76
N PHE A 11 -15.82 13.23 -12.17
CA PHE A 11 -14.45 13.35 -12.64
C PHE A 11 -14.26 12.72 -14.04
N VAL A 12 -14.84 11.54 -14.30
CA VAL A 12 -14.88 10.92 -15.63
C VAL A 12 -15.51 11.86 -16.66
N LEU A 13 -16.64 12.50 -16.33
CA LEU A 13 -17.28 13.46 -17.22
C LEU A 13 -16.41 14.69 -17.48
N LYS A 14 -15.67 15.18 -16.47
CA LYS A 14 -14.72 16.28 -16.62
C LYS A 14 -13.55 15.90 -17.54
N LEU A 15 -13.01 14.69 -17.42
CA LEU A 15 -11.95 14.17 -18.30
C LEU A 15 -12.43 14.04 -19.75
N ARG A 16 -13.59 13.41 -19.98
CA ARG A 16 -14.15 13.22 -21.34
C ARG A 16 -14.47 14.54 -22.05
N ARG A 17 -14.90 15.55 -21.28
CA ARG A 17 -15.25 16.88 -21.79
C ARG A 17 -14.06 17.84 -21.86
N ARG A 18 -12.84 17.38 -21.53
CA ARG A 18 -11.63 18.21 -21.47
C ARG A 18 -11.81 19.47 -20.61
N LYS A 19 -12.54 19.35 -19.50
CA LYS A 19 -12.70 20.45 -18.54
C LYS A 19 -11.48 20.60 -17.63
N ILE A 20 -10.66 19.55 -17.56
CA ILE A 20 -9.40 19.52 -16.83
C ILE A 20 -8.36 19.20 -17.88
N GLU A 21 -7.43 20.12 -18.05
CA GLU A 21 -6.32 19.98 -18.98
C GLU A 21 -5.01 20.29 -18.23
N GLY A 22 -3.92 19.73 -18.75
CA GLY A 22 -2.60 19.84 -18.14
C GLY A 22 -2.30 18.71 -17.16
N SER A 23 -1.07 18.24 -17.22
CA SER A 23 -0.58 17.11 -16.44
C SER A 23 -0.63 17.39 -14.94
N GLN A 24 -0.31 18.61 -14.50
CA GLN A 24 -0.30 18.98 -13.08
C GLN A 24 -1.71 19.01 -12.47
N ALA A 25 -2.64 19.72 -13.10
CA ALA A 25 -4.02 19.82 -12.61
C ALA A 25 -4.72 18.46 -12.61
N THR A 26 -4.48 17.66 -13.66
CA THR A 26 -5.03 16.31 -13.77
C THR A 26 -4.44 15.36 -12.73
N ALA A 27 -3.12 15.39 -12.53
CA ALA A 27 -2.44 14.58 -11.53
C ALA A 27 -2.98 14.87 -10.12
N ARG A 28 -3.06 16.16 -9.76
CA ARG A 28 -3.53 16.61 -8.45
C ARG A 28 -4.97 16.18 -8.18
N GLN A 29 -5.90 16.47 -9.09
CA GLN A 29 -7.30 16.09 -8.89
C GLN A 29 -7.50 14.57 -8.87
N THR A 30 -6.71 13.81 -9.65
CA THR A 30 -6.70 12.35 -9.59
C THR A 30 -6.29 11.87 -8.20
N ALA A 31 -5.20 12.40 -7.63
CA ALA A 31 -4.74 12.03 -6.30
C ALA A 31 -5.77 12.39 -5.20
N GLU A 32 -6.41 13.56 -5.28
CA GLU A 32 -7.46 14.00 -4.35
C GLU A 32 -8.71 13.10 -4.40
N LEU A 33 -9.09 12.65 -5.61
CA LEU A 33 -10.18 11.69 -5.80
C LEU A 33 -9.83 10.33 -5.20
N LEU A 34 -8.64 9.79 -5.53
CA LEU A 34 -8.20 8.50 -5.01
C LEU A 34 -8.08 8.50 -3.47
N ARG A 35 -7.58 9.59 -2.87
CA ARG A 35 -7.59 9.77 -1.41
C ARG A 35 -9.00 9.66 -0.83
N SER A 36 -9.98 10.29 -1.49
CA SER A 36 -11.38 10.28 -1.08
C SER A 36 -12.01 8.89 -1.20
N VAL A 37 -11.64 8.13 -2.24
CA VAL A 37 -11.99 6.71 -2.42
C VAL A 37 -11.43 5.87 -1.26
N ILE A 38 -10.13 6.00 -0.96
CA ILE A 38 -9.46 5.25 0.12
C ILE A 38 -10.12 5.54 1.48
N SER A 39 -10.43 6.80 1.76
CA SER A 39 -11.04 7.21 3.04
C SER A 39 -12.40 6.54 3.27
N GLN A 40 -13.22 6.48 2.22
CA GLN A 40 -14.60 5.98 2.25
C GLN A 40 -14.71 4.46 2.01
N GLN A 41 -13.66 3.83 1.48
CA GLN A 41 -13.65 2.40 1.22
C GLN A 41 -13.84 1.60 2.51
N ARG A 42 -14.79 0.66 2.47
CA ARG A 42 -14.93 -0.35 3.52
C ARG A 42 -13.91 -1.45 3.27
N VAL A 43 -13.08 -1.71 4.28
CA VAL A 43 -11.95 -2.60 4.15
C VAL A 43 -12.15 -3.84 5.04
N PRO A 44 -12.07 -5.07 4.48
CA PRO A 44 -12.10 -6.29 5.27
C PRO A 44 -10.89 -6.41 6.20
N TYR A 45 -11.05 -7.12 7.31
CA TYR A 45 -10.00 -7.29 8.33
C TYR A 45 -8.83 -8.20 7.90
N THR A 46 -9.01 -9.02 6.86
CA THR A 46 -8.04 -10.06 6.46
C THR A 46 -7.17 -9.67 5.28
N ASN A 47 -7.74 -8.99 4.28
CA ASN A 47 -7.01 -8.58 3.08
C ASN A 47 -7.27 -7.10 2.78
N GLN A 48 -6.77 -6.26 3.66
CA GLN A 48 -7.01 -4.83 3.57
C GLN A 48 -6.33 -4.19 2.37
N ALA A 49 -5.04 -4.45 2.21
CA ALA A 49 -4.26 -3.91 1.09
C ALA A 49 -4.84 -4.35 -0.25
N GLY A 50 -5.23 -5.64 -0.38
CA GLY A 50 -5.91 -6.15 -1.58
C GLY A 50 -7.21 -5.42 -1.88
N ALA A 51 -8.07 -5.21 -0.88
CA ALA A 51 -9.32 -4.48 -1.08
C ALA A 51 -9.12 -3.01 -1.49
N LEU A 52 -8.10 -2.33 -0.96
CA LEU A 52 -7.74 -0.98 -1.41
C LEU A 52 -7.16 -1.01 -2.84
N ILE A 53 -6.29 -1.97 -3.15
CA ILE A 53 -5.70 -2.14 -4.49
C ILE A 53 -6.79 -2.36 -5.53
N ASP A 54 -7.76 -3.23 -5.26
CA ASP A 54 -8.83 -3.55 -6.21
C ASP A 54 -9.77 -2.35 -6.40
N ALA A 55 -10.10 -1.64 -5.33
CA ALA A 55 -10.90 -0.41 -5.42
C ALA A 55 -10.20 0.67 -6.27
N ILE A 56 -8.90 0.90 -6.05
CA ILE A 56 -8.13 1.89 -6.79
C ILE A 56 -7.90 1.46 -8.24
N ARG A 57 -7.69 0.16 -8.50
CA ARG A 57 -7.58 -0.38 -9.85
C ARG A 57 -8.88 -0.15 -10.63
N ALA A 58 -10.03 -0.49 -10.04
CA ALA A 58 -11.33 -0.34 -10.68
C ALA A 58 -11.63 1.14 -11.04
N VAL A 59 -11.38 2.06 -10.11
CA VAL A 59 -11.52 3.50 -10.38
C VAL A 59 -10.50 3.94 -11.44
N GLY A 60 -9.24 3.56 -11.29
CA GLY A 60 -8.17 3.95 -12.22
C GLY A 60 -8.41 3.50 -13.66
N GLU A 61 -8.90 2.28 -13.87
CA GLU A 61 -9.30 1.78 -15.21
C GLU A 61 -10.38 2.65 -15.83
N GLN A 62 -11.40 3.06 -15.06
CA GLN A 62 -12.44 3.97 -15.54
C GLN A 62 -11.89 5.35 -15.94
N LEU A 63 -10.98 5.90 -15.13
CA LEU A 63 -10.38 7.22 -15.41
C LEU A 63 -9.46 7.18 -16.64
N ILE A 64 -8.64 6.14 -16.78
CA ILE A 64 -7.72 5.97 -17.91
C ILE A 64 -8.52 5.74 -19.20
N ALA A 65 -9.59 4.94 -19.15
CA ALA A 65 -10.47 4.72 -20.30
C ALA A 65 -11.20 6.00 -20.73
N ALA A 66 -11.47 6.93 -19.80
CA ALA A 66 -12.11 8.20 -20.09
C ALA A 66 -11.24 9.15 -20.94
N ASN A 67 -9.92 9.13 -20.73
CA ASN A 67 -8.96 9.89 -21.53
C ASN A 67 -7.57 9.21 -21.55
N PRO A 68 -7.30 8.28 -22.48
CA PRO A 68 -6.07 7.51 -22.50
C PRO A 68 -4.82 8.31 -22.89
N VAL A 69 -5.01 9.51 -23.47
CA VAL A 69 -3.90 10.40 -23.88
C VAL A 69 -3.31 11.13 -22.68
N GLU A 70 -4.10 11.33 -21.63
CA GLU A 70 -3.66 12.02 -20.41
C GLU A 70 -2.95 11.06 -19.46
N LEU A 71 -1.67 10.82 -19.74
CA LEU A 71 -0.83 9.83 -19.04
C LEU A 71 -0.66 10.12 -17.54
N ALA A 72 -0.84 11.38 -17.11
CA ALA A 72 -0.77 11.79 -15.72
C ALA A 72 -1.72 10.98 -14.82
N VAL A 73 -2.95 10.72 -15.28
CA VAL A 73 -3.94 9.90 -14.55
C VAL A 73 -3.37 8.52 -14.25
N GLY A 74 -2.87 7.83 -15.27
CA GLY A 74 -2.32 6.49 -15.13
C GLY A 74 -1.06 6.45 -14.26
N ASN A 75 -0.22 7.48 -14.34
CA ASN A 75 0.98 7.61 -13.49
C ASN A 75 0.61 7.75 -12.01
N ILE A 76 -0.38 8.59 -11.69
CA ILE A 76 -0.85 8.75 -10.30
C ILE A 76 -1.52 7.48 -9.78
N VAL A 77 -2.37 6.83 -10.57
CA VAL A 77 -2.97 5.54 -10.18
C VAL A 77 -1.89 4.51 -9.85
N ARG A 78 -0.87 4.37 -10.70
CA ARG A 78 0.25 3.44 -10.46
C ARG A 78 1.06 3.82 -9.22
N ARG A 79 1.30 5.11 -8.96
CA ARG A 79 2.00 5.58 -7.75
C ARG A 79 1.20 5.28 -6.49
N VAL A 80 -0.09 5.55 -6.46
CA VAL A 80 -0.96 5.24 -5.32
C VAL A 80 -1.03 3.73 -5.05
N LEU A 81 -1.13 2.91 -6.09
CA LEU A 81 -1.04 1.44 -5.94
C LEU A 81 0.31 0.97 -5.39
N HIS A 82 1.38 1.70 -5.66
CA HIS A 82 2.69 1.40 -5.09
C HIS A 82 2.75 1.79 -3.61
N ILE A 83 2.29 3.00 -3.26
CA ILE A 83 2.18 3.48 -1.87
C ILE A 83 1.44 2.44 -1.01
N ILE A 84 0.28 1.94 -1.46
CA ILE A 84 -0.48 0.94 -0.70
C ILE A 84 0.34 -0.33 -0.41
N ARG A 85 1.16 -0.77 -1.36
CA ARG A 85 2.02 -1.95 -1.19
C ARG A 85 3.19 -1.66 -0.26
N GLU A 86 3.79 -0.48 -0.36
CA GLU A 86 4.89 -0.05 0.52
C GLU A 86 4.41 0.06 1.98
N GLU A 87 3.26 0.68 2.23
CA GLU A 87 2.73 0.81 3.60
C GLU A 87 2.30 -0.53 4.21
N ASP A 88 1.69 -1.43 3.43
CA ASP A 88 1.33 -2.77 3.93
C ASP A 88 2.57 -3.60 4.25
N LEU A 89 3.62 -3.47 3.45
CA LEU A 89 4.91 -4.10 3.69
C LEU A 89 5.60 -3.50 4.92
N SER A 90 5.59 -2.17 5.06
CA SER A 90 6.14 -1.45 6.21
C SER A 90 5.48 -1.90 7.51
N LEU A 91 4.14 -2.01 7.52
CA LEU A 91 3.38 -2.51 8.68
C LEU A 91 3.63 -3.98 8.98
N THR A 92 3.81 -4.81 7.96
CA THR A 92 4.16 -6.23 8.14
C THR A 92 5.57 -6.36 8.73
N THR A 93 6.53 -5.58 8.22
CA THR A 93 7.91 -5.56 8.68
C THR A 93 8.00 -5.05 10.11
N ALA A 94 7.28 -3.98 10.45
CA ALA A 94 7.22 -3.44 11.81
C ALA A 94 6.60 -4.45 12.80
N ALA A 95 5.58 -5.19 12.38
CA ALA A 95 4.99 -6.26 13.21
C ALA A 95 5.99 -7.40 13.46
N ILE A 96 6.78 -7.80 12.46
CA ILE A 96 7.82 -8.82 12.60
C ILE A 96 8.96 -8.33 13.49
N ALA A 97 9.42 -7.09 13.31
CA ALA A 97 10.48 -6.49 14.13
C ALA A 97 10.07 -6.38 15.61
N GLY A 98 8.81 -6.08 15.89
CA GLY A 98 8.27 -6.07 17.26
C GLY A 98 8.21 -7.43 17.93
N LEU A 99 8.17 -8.53 17.17
CA LEU A 99 8.21 -9.90 17.68
C LEU A 99 9.65 -10.42 17.90
N ASN A 100 10.65 -9.74 17.35
CA ASN A 100 12.05 -10.20 17.32
C ASN A 100 12.93 -9.55 18.41
N LEU A 101 12.32 -8.90 19.40
CA LEU A 101 13.00 -8.43 20.61
C LEU A 101 12.80 -9.48 21.70
N PRO A 102 13.71 -10.48 21.86
CA PRO A 102 13.74 -11.23 23.10
C PRO A 102 14.06 -10.22 24.20
N SER A 103 13.15 -10.09 25.16
CA SER A 103 13.47 -9.49 26.44
C SER A 103 14.68 -10.27 26.97
N VAL A 104 15.88 -9.70 26.87
CA VAL A 104 16.97 -10.05 27.77
C VAL A 104 16.56 -9.45 29.11
N SER A 105 15.63 -10.13 29.76
CA SER A 105 15.50 -10.09 31.19
C SER A 105 16.53 -11.11 31.68
N ASP A 106 17.70 -10.61 32.05
CA ASP A 106 18.55 -11.26 33.04
C ASP A 106 17.69 -11.39 34.30
N ASP A 107 17.11 -12.56 34.53
CA ASP A 107 16.74 -13.02 35.85
C ASP A 107 16.98 -14.52 35.87
N ASP A 108 18.00 -14.91 36.63
CA ASP A 108 18.26 -16.28 37.04
C ASP A 108 17.04 -16.79 37.84
N ASP A 109 16.38 -17.87 37.41
CA ASP A 109 15.88 -18.93 38.30
C ASP A 109 15.23 -20.08 37.51
N ASP A 110 15.54 -21.30 37.93
CA ASP A 110 15.03 -22.59 37.45
C ASP A 110 13.50 -22.72 37.65
N ASP A 111 12.73 -23.06 36.61
CA ASP A 111 11.48 -23.85 36.77
C ASP A 111 11.01 -24.51 35.46
N ASP A 112 10.45 -25.71 35.62
CA ASP A 112 10.03 -26.70 34.63
C ASP A 112 8.53 -26.55 34.31
N GLY A 113 8.12 -26.58 33.03
CA GLY A 113 6.69 -26.75 32.69
C GLY A 113 6.17 -26.13 31.39
N GLU A 114 5.64 -27.00 30.51
CA GLU A 114 4.54 -26.78 29.54
C GLU A 114 4.77 -25.74 28.42
N ARG A 115 5.32 -26.21 27.29
CA ARG A 115 5.39 -25.45 26.03
C ARG A 115 3.98 -25.30 25.44
N GLU A 116 3.42 -24.10 25.49
CA GLU A 116 2.15 -23.74 24.85
C GLU A 116 2.23 -23.85 23.32
N ASP A 117 1.48 -24.80 22.75
CA ASP A 117 1.30 -24.97 21.30
C ASP A 117 0.45 -23.82 20.71
N GLN A 118 1.10 -22.74 20.29
CA GLN A 118 0.47 -21.71 19.47
C GLN A 118 0.33 -22.19 18.01
N PRO A 119 -0.82 -21.97 17.34
CA PRO A 119 -0.96 -22.24 15.91
C PRO A 119 -0.31 -21.08 15.13
N VAL A 120 1.02 -21.05 15.13
CA VAL A 120 1.80 -20.14 14.33
C VAL A 120 2.02 -20.76 12.96
N LEU A 121 1.48 -20.13 11.91
CA LEU A 121 2.07 -20.29 10.58
C LEU A 121 3.57 -20.05 10.75
N SER A 122 4.40 -21.03 10.38
CA SER A 122 5.81 -21.06 10.74
C SER A 122 6.44 -19.69 10.53
N ALA A 123 7.11 -19.14 11.55
CA ALA A 123 7.84 -17.88 11.43
C ALA A 123 8.76 -17.87 10.19
N ALA A 124 9.24 -19.04 9.76
CA ALA A 124 9.97 -19.22 8.53
C ALA A 124 9.14 -18.92 7.26
N SER A 125 7.87 -19.31 7.20
CA SER A 125 6.97 -19.01 6.07
C SER A 125 6.61 -17.53 5.97
N VAL A 126 6.38 -16.87 7.11
CA VAL A 126 6.12 -15.42 7.17
C VAL A 126 7.39 -14.64 6.85
N ALA A 127 8.54 -15.08 7.35
CA ALA A 127 9.85 -14.51 7.01
C ALA A 127 10.22 -14.73 5.54
N ALA A 128 9.89 -15.89 4.96
CA ALA A 128 10.11 -16.17 3.54
C ALA A 128 9.22 -15.28 2.65
N ALA A 129 7.93 -15.12 2.99
CA ALA A 129 7.03 -14.21 2.29
C ALA A 129 7.51 -12.74 2.38
N ALA A 130 7.94 -12.30 3.57
CA ALA A 130 8.52 -10.97 3.76
C ALA A 130 9.84 -10.77 3.00
N ARG A 131 10.67 -11.81 2.88
CA ARG A 131 11.92 -11.80 2.08
C ARG A 131 11.65 -11.59 0.60
N SER A 132 10.59 -12.20 0.06
CA SER A 132 10.24 -12.02 -1.36
C SER A 132 9.79 -10.59 -1.69
N THR A 133 9.18 -9.88 -0.74
CA THR A 133 8.69 -8.51 -0.93
C THR A 133 9.71 -7.43 -0.61
N LEU A 134 10.72 -7.71 0.22
CA LEU A 134 11.79 -6.77 0.58
C LEU A 134 12.99 -6.82 -0.38
N ARG A 135 13.10 -7.85 -1.22
CA ARG A 135 14.20 -8.02 -2.19
C ARG A 135 13.83 -7.33 -3.52
N PRO A 136 14.76 -6.63 -4.18
CA PRO A 136 14.50 -6.04 -5.49
C PRO A 136 14.03 -7.11 -6.48
N PRO A 137 13.07 -6.78 -7.37
CA PRO A 137 12.55 -7.74 -8.34
C PRO A 137 13.70 -8.22 -9.22
N SER A 138 14.13 -9.45 -8.96
CA SER A 138 15.21 -10.11 -9.67
C SER A 138 14.75 -11.48 -10.12
N LEU A 139 15.31 -11.99 -11.21
CA LEU A 139 15.03 -13.36 -11.65
C LEU A 139 15.30 -14.39 -10.54
N GLN A 140 16.26 -14.12 -9.66
CA GLN A 140 16.57 -14.99 -8.52
C GLN A 140 15.38 -15.07 -7.55
N THR A 141 14.80 -13.94 -7.18
CA THR A 141 13.64 -13.87 -6.26
C THR A 141 12.40 -14.57 -6.84
N LEU A 142 12.14 -14.41 -8.14
CA LEU A 142 11.01 -15.07 -8.81
C LEU A 142 11.17 -16.59 -8.92
N LEU A 143 12.40 -17.08 -9.02
CA LEU A 143 12.70 -18.52 -9.08
C LEU A 143 12.70 -19.17 -7.69
N GLU A 144 13.05 -18.42 -6.65
CA GLU A 144 12.99 -18.86 -5.24
C GLU A 144 11.54 -19.01 -4.73
N ASP A 145 10.58 -18.25 -5.27
CA ASP A 145 9.15 -18.27 -4.87
C ASP A 145 8.31 -19.36 -5.59
N ARG A 146 8.97 -20.28 -6.31
CA ARG A 146 8.27 -21.43 -6.90
C ARG A 146 7.88 -22.38 -5.76
N PRO A 147 6.57 -22.59 -5.47
CA PRO A 147 6.19 -23.56 -4.47
C PRO A 147 6.68 -24.93 -4.94
N ASP A 148 7.51 -25.59 -4.14
CA ASP A 148 7.88 -26.99 -4.31
C ASP A 148 6.59 -27.82 -4.26
N SER A 149 6.06 -28.11 -5.43
CA SER A 149 4.96 -29.03 -5.62
C SER A 149 5.48 -30.46 -5.46
N ALA A 150 5.67 -30.90 -4.21
CA ALA A 150 5.73 -32.32 -3.87
C ALA A 150 5.36 -32.56 -2.39
N ALA A 151 4.15 -33.12 -2.23
CA ALA A 151 3.63 -33.94 -1.11
C ALA A 151 2.57 -33.31 -0.18
N ILE A 152 1.36 -33.86 -0.28
CA ILE A 152 0.24 -33.87 0.68
C ILE A 152 -0.25 -35.34 0.71
N PRO A 153 -0.98 -35.93 1.70
CA PRO A 153 -1.41 -35.48 3.05
C PRO A 153 -1.15 -36.51 4.19
N HIS A 154 -1.24 -36.07 5.45
CA HIS A 154 -1.96 -36.87 6.46
C HIS A 154 -2.84 -36.01 7.38
N THR A 155 -3.99 -36.59 7.64
CA THR A 155 -5.14 -36.13 8.42
C THR A 155 -4.83 -36.14 9.91
N SER A 156 -5.20 -35.08 10.64
CA SER A 156 -5.61 -35.19 12.03
C SER A 156 -6.71 -34.19 12.33
N SER A 157 -7.89 -34.74 12.57
CA SER A 157 -9.04 -34.10 13.19
C SER A 157 -8.72 -33.87 14.67
N SER A 158 -8.92 -32.66 15.17
CA SER A 158 -9.16 -32.42 16.60
C SER A 158 -10.07 -31.22 16.75
N GLY A 159 -11.27 -31.49 17.27
CA GLY A 159 -12.24 -30.47 17.66
C GLY A 159 -11.77 -29.78 18.94
N GLY A 160 -11.81 -28.46 18.91
CA GLY A 160 -11.56 -27.61 20.07
C GLY A 160 -12.40 -26.36 19.92
N ASP A 161 -13.61 -26.39 20.49
CA ASP A 161 -14.37 -25.18 20.74
C ASP A 161 -13.58 -24.35 21.75
N SER A 162 -13.12 -23.19 21.32
CA SER A 162 -12.46 -22.22 22.20
C SER A 162 -13.03 -20.84 21.93
N GLU A 163 -13.97 -20.46 22.80
CA GLU A 163 -14.48 -19.10 22.94
C GLU A 163 -13.34 -18.15 23.38
N GLY A 164 -12.51 -17.75 22.43
CA GLY A 164 -11.42 -16.78 22.61
C GLY A 164 -11.89 -15.36 22.34
N LYS A 165 -12.63 -14.78 23.29
CA LYS A 165 -13.08 -13.38 23.28
C LYS A 165 -11.92 -12.42 23.56
N SER A 166 -11.01 -12.20 22.60
CA SER A 166 -9.98 -11.14 22.72
C SER A 166 -9.19 -10.76 21.45
N LYS A 167 -9.29 -11.46 20.30
CA LYS A 167 -8.44 -11.19 19.10
C LYS A 167 -8.94 -10.14 18.10
N SER A 168 -10.02 -9.41 18.38
CA SER A 168 -10.63 -8.46 17.42
C SER A 168 -10.07 -7.03 17.51
N ALA A 169 -9.53 -6.62 18.66
CA ALA A 169 -9.03 -5.27 18.89
C ALA A 169 -7.75 -4.97 18.09
N ASP A 170 -6.76 -5.88 18.12
CA ASP A 170 -5.47 -5.71 17.43
C ASP A 170 -5.59 -5.75 15.90
N LYS A 171 -6.55 -6.51 15.36
CA LYS A 171 -6.78 -6.54 13.92
C LYS A 171 -7.48 -5.26 13.43
N SER A 172 -8.35 -4.68 14.26
CA SER A 172 -8.97 -3.39 13.96
C SER A 172 -7.97 -2.23 14.05
N SER A 173 -6.99 -2.28 14.95
CA SER A 173 -5.97 -1.23 15.08
C SER A 173 -5.02 -1.23 13.88
N ARG A 174 -4.52 -2.41 13.46
CA ARG A 174 -3.74 -2.56 12.22
C ARG A 174 -4.52 -2.07 11.02
N SER A 175 -5.82 -2.35 10.97
CA SER A 175 -6.64 -1.92 9.85
C SER A 175 -6.81 -0.40 9.75
N LYS A 176 -7.04 0.25 10.89
CA LYS A 176 -7.08 1.71 10.95
C LYS A 176 -5.71 2.32 10.62
N LYS A 177 -4.62 1.66 11.03
CA LYS A 177 -3.25 2.10 10.80
C LYS A 177 -2.87 2.11 9.32
N LEU A 178 -3.03 1.00 8.58
CA LEU A 178 -2.73 0.98 7.14
C LEU A 178 -3.47 2.05 6.37
N LYS A 179 -4.77 2.23 6.65
CA LYS A 179 -5.57 3.24 5.95
C LYS A 179 -5.09 4.66 6.27
N HIS A 180 -4.67 4.90 7.52
CA HIS A 180 -4.14 6.18 7.94
C HIS A 180 -2.81 6.48 7.23
N ASP A 181 -1.86 5.56 7.30
CA ASP A 181 -0.52 5.68 6.71
C ASP A 181 -0.62 5.91 5.19
N VAL A 182 -1.48 5.16 4.51
CA VAL A 182 -1.73 5.36 3.07
C VAL A 182 -2.33 6.74 2.77
N ILE A 183 -3.27 7.23 3.58
CA ILE A 183 -3.87 8.57 3.37
C ILE A 183 -2.82 9.66 3.58
N GLU A 184 -1.95 9.50 4.57
CA GLU A 184 -0.84 10.41 4.84
C GLU A 184 0.14 10.46 3.66
N ALA A 185 0.62 9.31 3.20
CA ALA A 185 1.51 9.22 2.03
C ALA A 185 0.87 9.76 0.74
N VAL A 186 -0.45 9.61 0.55
CA VAL A 186 -1.17 10.24 -0.57
C VAL A 186 -1.27 11.76 -0.41
N ASN A 187 -1.38 12.29 0.81
CA ASN A 187 -1.34 13.74 1.04
C ASN A 187 0.06 14.31 0.74
N GLU A 188 1.13 13.60 1.09
CA GLU A 188 2.50 13.96 0.70
C GLU A 188 2.62 14.01 -0.83
N LEU A 189 2.15 12.99 -1.53
CA LEU A 189 2.12 12.98 -3.00
C LEU A 189 1.35 14.18 -3.58
N ILE A 190 0.23 14.58 -2.98
CA ILE A 190 -0.53 15.76 -3.41
C ILE A 190 0.30 17.03 -3.23
N GLN A 191 1.00 17.15 -2.09
CA GLN A 191 1.85 18.30 -1.81
C GLN A 191 3.03 18.37 -2.77
N ASP A 192 3.68 17.23 -3.06
CA ASP A 192 4.79 17.14 -4.01
C ASP A 192 4.36 17.57 -5.43
N ILE A 193 3.18 17.16 -5.87
CA ILE A 193 2.61 17.60 -7.15
C ILE A 193 2.35 19.11 -7.16
N ALA A 194 2.00 19.69 -6.01
CA ALA A 194 1.74 21.13 -5.90
C ALA A 194 3.03 21.96 -5.96
N THR A 195 4.11 21.51 -5.33
CA THR A 195 5.37 22.27 -5.18
C THR A 195 6.45 21.92 -6.20
N CYS A 196 6.23 20.94 -7.09
CA CYS A 196 7.27 20.48 -8.03
C CYS A 196 7.87 21.59 -8.91
N HIS A 197 7.09 22.61 -9.27
CA HIS A 197 7.56 23.72 -10.11
C HIS A 197 8.50 24.66 -9.34
N GLU A 198 8.31 24.83 -8.04
CA GLU A 198 9.22 25.59 -7.18
C GLU A 198 10.56 24.87 -7.08
N GLN A 199 10.54 23.56 -6.84
CA GLN A 199 11.75 22.73 -6.79
C GLN A 199 12.54 22.75 -8.10
N ILE A 200 11.85 22.68 -9.24
CA ILE A 200 12.49 22.78 -10.57
C ILE A 200 13.07 24.18 -10.78
N ALA A 201 12.35 25.23 -10.39
CA ALA A 201 12.80 26.62 -10.56
C ALA A 201 14.05 26.91 -9.72
N GLU A 202 14.11 26.41 -8.49
CA GLU A 202 15.28 26.53 -7.61
C GLU A 202 16.54 25.92 -8.26
N GLN A 203 16.42 24.72 -8.82
CA GLN A 203 17.55 24.03 -9.49
C GLN A 203 17.92 24.66 -10.84
N ALA A 204 16.96 25.25 -11.55
CA ALA A 204 17.20 25.82 -12.88
C ALA A 204 18.23 26.96 -12.88
N VAL A 205 18.36 27.69 -11.77
CA VAL A 205 19.35 28.79 -11.61
C VAL A 205 20.79 28.29 -11.72
N GLU A 206 21.06 27.03 -11.35
CA GLU A 206 22.40 26.44 -11.46
C GLU A 206 22.80 26.15 -12.91
N HIS A 207 21.81 25.95 -13.79
CA HIS A 207 22.04 25.52 -15.17
C HIS A 207 21.82 26.62 -16.22
N ILE A 208 21.01 27.65 -15.91
CA ILE A 208 20.72 28.76 -16.83
C ILE A 208 21.58 29.97 -16.46
N HIS A 209 22.70 30.13 -17.17
CA HIS A 209 23.55 31.32 -17.06
C HIS A 209 23.16 32.41 -18.09
N GLN A 210 23.46 33.67 -17.76
CA GLN A 210 23.08 34.90 -18.46
C GLN A 210 23.45 34.99 -19.96
N LYS A 211 24.26 34.06 -20.49
CA LYS A 211 24.69 33.99 -21.90
C LYS A 211 23.90 32.99 -22.77
N TYR A 212 23.01 32.19 -22.20
CA TYR A 212 22.23 31.23 -22.98
C TYR A 212 20.93 31.87 -23.48
N TYR A 213 20.75 31.90 -24.81
CA TYR A 213 19.47 32.25 -25.42
C TYR A 213 18.55 31.03 -25.36
N GLN A 214 17.39 31.15 -24.72
CA GLN A 214 16.35 30.13 -24.75
C GLN A 214 15.45 30.34 -25.98
N LEU A 215 15.14 29.25 -26.68
CA LEU A 215 14.07 29.24 -27.69
C LEU A 215 12.73 29.16 -26.95
N LEU A 216 11.93 30.22 -27.11
CA LEU A 216 10.52 30.30 -26.69
C LEU A 216 9.65 29.35 -27.53
#